data_AF-A0A9E1U8F0-F1
#
_entry.id   AF-A0A9E1U8F0-F1
#
_cell.length_a   1.000
_cell.length_b   1.000
_cell.length_c   1.000
_cell.angle_alpha   90.00
_cell.angle_beta   90.00
_cell.angle_gamma   90.00
#
_symmetry.space_group_name_H-M   'P 1'
#
loop_
_entity.id
_entity.type
_entity.pdbx_description
1 polymer ?
#
loop_
_entity_poly.entity_id
_entity_poly.type
_entity_poly.pdbx_seq_one_letter_code
_entity_poly.pdbx_strand_id
1 'polypeptide(L)' 'MTLKRSHAIGVRLLGLFGLLFLDLLFSAPIDPFQAPPPLAFGSGAQASGGFCATPLE' A
#
# COMPACT_ATOMS: atom_id res chain seq x y z
N MET A 1 21.83 23.35 18.75
CA MET A 1 21.66 22.77 17.40
C MET A 1 20.39 23.33 16.79
N THR A 2 20.47 24.23 15.82
CA THR A 2 19.28 24.78 15.14
C THR A 2 18.88 23.86 14.00
N LEU A 3 17.76 23.16 14.16
CA LEU A 3 17.27 22.22 13.15
C LEU A 3 16.76 23.00 11.93
N LYS A 4 17.48 22.94 10.81
CA LYS A 4 17.07 23.58 9.56
C LYS A 4 15.92 22.80 8.92
N ARG A 5 15.07 23.50 8.14
CA ARG A 5 13.97 22.87 7.37
C ARG A 5 14.45 21.70 6.51
N SER A 6 15.67 21.77 5.97
CA SER A 6 16.28 20.68 5.20
C SER A 6 16.46 19.39 6.01
N HIS A 7 16.80 19.50 7.30
CA HIS A 7 16.97 18.33 8.17
C HIS A 7 15.60 17.72 8.50
N ALA A 8 14.60 18.55 8.74
CA ALA A 8 13.23 18.09 8.96
C ALA A 8 12.69 17.33 7.73
N ILE A 9 12.93 17.85 6.51
CA ILE A 9 12.56 17.17 5.26
C ILE A 9 13.32 15.84 5.14
N GLY A 10 14.63 15.84 5.40
CA GLY A 10 15.45 14.63 5.34
C GLY A 10 14.93 13.53 6.28
N VAL A 11 14.58 13.87 7.53
CA VAL A 11 14.02 12.92 8.49
C VAL A 11 12.66 12.38 8.02
N ARG A 12 11.79 13.23 7.45
CA ARG A 12 10.48 12.81 6.93
C ARG A 12 10.63 11.84 5.76
N LEU A 13 11.52 12.14 4.81
CA LEU A 13 11.78 11.28 3.67
C LEU A 13 12.40 9.95 4.10
N LEU A 14 13.34 9.97 5.05
CA LEU A 14 13.93 8.76 5.61
C LEU A 14 12.87 7.87 6.27
N GLY A 15 11.97 8.48 7.06
CA GLY A 15 10.86 7.75 7.69
C GLY A 15 9.90 7.15 6.67
N LEU A 16 9.54 7.91 5.63
CA LEU A 16 8.68 7.42 4.54
C LEU A 16 9.34 6.24 3.81
N PHE A 17 10.62 6.37 3.47
CA PHE A 17 11.35 5.33 2.77
C PHE A 17 11.48 4.06 3.62
N GLY A 18 11.73 4.21 4.92
CA GLY A 18 11.76 3.09 5.86
C GLY A 18 10.41 2.37 5.95
N LEU A 19 9.30 3.11 6.01
CA LEU A 19 7.95 2.54 5.99
C LEU A 19 7.67 1.74 4.72
N LEU A 20 7.97 2.32 3.54
CA LEU A 20 7.75 1.65 2.25
C LEU A 20 8.62 0.40 2.11
N PHE A 21 9.87 0.46 2.56
CA PHE A 21 10.77 -0.68 2.53
C PHE A 21 10.26 -1.82 3.43
N LEU A 22 9.77 -1.48 4.62
CA LEU A 22 9.17 -2.47 5.53
C LEU A 22 7.91 -3.08 4.91
N ASP A 23 7.03 -2.26 4.33
CA ASP A 23 5.85 -2.73 3.61
C ASP A 23 6.21 -3.72 2.50
N LEU A 24 7.21 -3.40 1.68
CA LEU A 24 7.65 -4.28 0.59
C LEU A 24 8.24 -5.61 1.09
N LEU A 25 8.91 -5.61 2.24
CA LEU A 25 9.49 -6.83 2.82
C LEU A 25 8.44 -7.78 3.40
N PHE A 26 7.32 -7.24 3.92
CA PHE A 26 6.32 -8.01 4.65
C PHE A 26 4.98 -8.17 3.92
N SER A 27 4.74 -7.41 2.86
CA SER A 27 3.52 -7.54 2.06
C SER A 27 3.50 -8.86 1.29
N ALA A 28 2.38 -9.57 1.40
CA ALA A 28 2.13 -10.74 0.55
C ALA A 28 1.98 -10.32 -0.92
N PRO A 29 2.31 -11.20 -1.88
CA PRO A 29 1.98 -10.97 -3.29
C PRO A 29 0.48 -10.66 -3.44
N ILE A 30 0.16 -9.72 -4.34
CA ILE A 30 -1.23 -9.38 -4.62
C ILE A 30 -1.97 -10.59 -5.19
N ASP A 31 -2.99 -11.06 -4.46
CA ASP A 31 -3.89 -12.13 -4.91
C ASP A 31 -5.17 -11.49 -5.47
N PRO A 32 -5.37 -11.50 -6.80
CA PRO A 32 -6.54 -10.89 -7.43
C PRO A 32 -7.84 -11.68 -7.17
N PHE A 33 -7.74 -12.91 -6.65
CA PHE A 33 -8.89 -13.77 -6.33
C PHE A 33 -9.21 -13.82 -4.85
N GLN A 34 -8.37 -13.23 -3.99
CA GLN A 34 -8.63 -13.18 -2.56
C GLN A 34 -9.84 -12.28 -2.30
N ALA A 35 -10.89 -12.88 -1.74
CA ALA A 35 -12.07 -12.13 -1.35
C ALA A 35 -11.67 -11.05 -0.32
N PRO A 36 -12.17 -9.81 -0.46
CA PRO A 36 -11.89 -8.76 0.49
C PRO A 36 -12.33 -9.18 1.90
N PRO A 37 -11.63 -8.75 2.96
CA PRO A 37 -12.04 -9.02 4.33
C PRO A 37 -13.51 -8.63 4.54
N PRO A 38 -14.30 -9.42 5.29
CA PRO A 38 -15.72 -9.17 5.49
C PRO A 38 -16.01 -7.81 6.18
N LEU A 39 -15.01 -7.22 6.82
CA LEU A 39 -15.05 -5.89 7.41
C LEU A 39 -13.95 -5.02 6.79
N ALA A 40 -14.23 -4.43 5.62
CA ALA A 40 -13.47 -3.32 5.08
C ALA A 40 -14.18 -2.02 5.47
N PHE A 41 -13.68 -1.30 6.49
CA PHE A 41 -14.23 -0.01 6.95
C PHE A 41 -14.04 1.10 5.90
N GLY A 42 -14.71 1.00 4.75
CA GLY A 42 -14.72 2.03 3.72
C GLY A 42 -13.40 2.26 2.99
N SER A 43 -12.42 1.34 3.08
CA SER A 43 -11.10 1.48 2.44
C SER A 43 -11.12 1.40 0.91
N GLY A 44 -12.29 1.21 0.28
CA GLY A 44 -12.40 1.00 -1.16
C GLY A 44 -11.80 -0.33 -1.65
N ALA A 45 -11.24 -1.15 -0.74
CA ALA A 45 -10.80 -2.52 -1.03
C ALA A 45 -11.97 -3.45 -1.43
N GLN A 46 -13.21 -2.96 -1.31
CA GLN A 46 -14.44 -3.67 -1.60
C GLN A 46 -15.28 -2.83 -2.57
N ALA A 47 -14.98 -2.97 -3.87
CA ALA A 47 -15.91 -2.74 -4.99
C ALA A 47 -15.31 -3.07 -6.38
N SER A 48 -14.10 -3.65 -6.51
CA SER A 48 -13.65 -4.22 -7.79
C SER A 48 -13.85 -5.73 -7.81
N GLY A 49 -15.05 -6.19 -7.45
CA GLY A 49 -15.53 -7.47 -7.97
C GLY A 49 -15.79 -7.26 -9.46
N GLY A 50 -14.81 -7.60 -10.31
CA GLY A 50 -15.00 -7.49 -11.77
C GLY A 50 -13.77 -7.09 -12.57
N PHE A 51 -12.60 -7.71 -12.36
CA PHE A 51 -11.80 -8.01 -13.54
C PHE A 51 -12.36 -9.31 -14.08
N CYS A 52 -13.36 -9.19 -14.96
CA CYS A 52 -13.80 -10.31 -15.77
C CYS A 52 -12.55 -10.97 -16.33
N ALA A 53 -12.34 -12.26 -16.01
CA ALA A 53 -11.55 -13.13 -16.84
C ALA A 53 -12.08 -12.93 -18.27
N THR A 54 -11.31 -12.29 -19.14
CA THR A 54 -11.59 -12.32 -20.56
C THR A 54 -11.53 -13.80 -20.95
N PRO A 55 -12.61 -14.42 -21.46
CA PRO A 55 -12.47 -15.74 -22.06
C PRO A 55 -11.42 -15.62 -23.16
N LEU A 56 -10.45 -16.54 -23.17
CA LEU A 56 -9.58 -16.73 -24.33
C LEU A 56 -10.46 -17.33 -25.42
N GLU A 57 -10.87 -16.51 -26.37
CA GLU A 57 -11.20 -16.91 -27.75
C GLU A 57 -10.12 -16.33 -28.67
#